data_AF-G5S7G4-F1
#
_entry.id   AF-G5S7G4-F1
#
_cell.length_a   1.000
_cell.length_b   1.000
_cell.length_c   1.000
_cell.angle_alpha   90.00
_cell.angle_beta   90.00
_cell.angle_gamma   90.00
#
_symmetry.space_group_name_H-M   'P 1'
#
loop_
_entity.id
_entity.type
_entity.pdbx_description
1 polymer ?
#
loop_
_entity_poly.entity_id
_entity_poly.type
_entity_poly.pdbx_seq_one_letter_code
_entity_poly.pdbx_strand_id
1 'polypeptide(L)'
;MVITAPDGAVIRYDADAGELSATGMKTANLEASVSVTLKTPVVECTQHLKAATFEITQGGKMTGSVEHSGGSFTSNGVQVDNHGHGGVKPGDSWTQGTR
;
A
#
# COMPACT_ATOMS: atom_id res chain seq x y z
N MET A 1 31.19 4.19 -6.66
CA MET A 1 31.07 5.67 -6.83
C MET A 1 30.43 6.25 -5.58
N VAL A 2 30.85 7.42 -5.10
CA VAL A 2 30.26 8.11 -3.93
C VAL A 2 30.10 9.59 -4.25
N ILE A 3 28.93 10.16 -3.93
CA ILE A 3 28.64 11.59 -3.97
C ILE A 3 28.22 12.00 -2.56
N THR A 4 28.90 12.99 -1.98
CA THR A 4 28.59 13.52 -0.64
C THR A 4 28.23 15.00 -0.74
N ALA A 5 27.07 15.37 -0.21
CA ALA A 5 26.60 16.75 -0.15
C ALA A 5 27.13 17.47 1.11
N PRO A 6 27.18 18.83 1.13
CA PRO A 6 27.68 19.60 2.28
C PRO A 6 26.89 19.41 3.58
N ASP A 7 25.63 19.00 3.49
CA ASP A 7 24.77 18.68 4.65
C ASP A 7 24.98 17.25 5.16
N GLY A 8 25.92 16.49 4.56
CA GLY A 8 26.27 15.13 4.93
C GLY A 8 25.43 14.05 4.24
N ALA A 9 24.48 14.39 3.36
CA ALA A 9 23.76 13.39 2.58
C ALA A 9 24.70 12.68 1.60
N VAL A 10 24.50 11.37 1.40
CA VAL A 10 25.37 10.52 0.57
C VAL A 10 24.54 9.73 -0.43
N ILE A 11 25.02 9.66 -1.68
CA ILE A 11 24.57 8.70 -2.69
C ILE A 11 25.77 7.84 -3.08
N ARG A 12 25.70 6.53 -2.87
CA ARG A 12 26.80 5.59 -3.11
C ARG A 12 26.33 4.38 -3.91
N TYR A 13 27.14 4.00 -4.90
CA TYR A 13 27.08 2.68 -5.53
C TYR A 13 28.32 1.87 -5.15
N ASP A 14 28.10 0.72 -4.50
CA ASP A 14 29.10 -0.28 -4.15
C ASP A 14 29.05 -1.44 -5.13
N ALA A 15 30.10 -1.63 -5.93
CA ALA A 15 30.12 -2.62 -7.00
C ALA A 15 30.39 -4.04 -6.49
N ASP A 16 31.13 -4.19 -5.38
CA ASP A 16 31.44 -5.50 -4.81
C ASP A 16 30.19 -6.09 -4.15
N ALA A 17 29.37 -5.24 -3.52
CA ALA A 17 28.08 -5.63 -2.94
C ALA A 17 26.90 -5.56 -3.92
N GLY A 18 27.03 -4.81 -5.03
CA GLY A 18 25.94 -4.54 -5.96
C GLY A 18 24.84 -3.62 -5.39
N GLU A 19 25.20 -2.72 -4.47
CA GLU A 19 24.26 -1.92 -3.67
C GLU A 19 24.26 -0.45 -4.08
N LEU A 20 23.07 0.12 -4.28
CA LEU A 20 22.86 1.56 -4.33
C LEU A 20 22.24 2.03 -3.00
N SER A 21 22.89 2.96 -2.31
CA SER A 21 22.38 3.58 -1.09
C SER A 21 22.29 5.09 -1.22
N ALA A 22 21.24 5.67 -0.64
CA ALA A 22 21.03 7.11 -0.57
C ALA A 22 20.57 7.47 0.86
N THR A 23 21.39 8.19 1.61
CA THR A 23 21.24 8.38 3.06
C THR A 23 21.46 9.84 3.48
N GLY A 24 21.03 10.19 4.69
CA GLY A 24 21.22 11.53 5.28
C GLY A 24 20.26 12.62 4.78
N MET A 25 19.46 12.34 3.75
CA MET A 25 18.44 13.27 3.26
C MET A 25 17.23 13.36 4.20
N LYS A 26 16.62 14.54 4.28
CA LYS A 26 15.35 14.75 4.99
C LYS A 26 14.15 14.24 4.19
N THR A 27 14.20 14.41 2.87
CA THR A 27 13.12 14.04 1.94
C THR A 27 13.72 13.54 0.62
N ALA A 28 12.99 12.66 -0.05
CA ALA A 28 13.22 12.27 -1.44
C ALA A 28 11.91 12.51 -2.21
N ASN A 29 11.97 13.26 -3.31
CA ASN A 29 10.81 13.51 -4.17
C ASN A 29 11.11 12.95 -5.56
N LEU A 30 10.20 12.14 -6.10
CA LEU A 30 10.31 11.53 -7.42
C LEU A 30 9.12 11.99 -8.25
N GLU A 31 9.38 12.86 -9.22
CA GLU A 31 8.38 13.34 -10.17
C GLU A 31 8.63 12.69 -11.54
N ALA A 32 7.67 11.91 -12.00
CA ALA A 32 7.69 11.27 -13.31
C ALA A 32 6.34 11.49 -14.00
N SER A 33 6.36 11.93 -15.26
CA SER A 33 5.14 12.21 -16.02
C SER A 33 4.45 10.96 -16.57
N VAL A 34 5.14 9.82 -16.58
CA VAL A 34 4.65 8.55 -17.13
C VAL A 34 4.49 7.50 -16.04
N SER A 35 5.60 7.06 -15.44
CA SER A 35 5.57 5.98 -14.44
C SER A 35 6.88 5.89 -13.66
N VAL A 36 6.82 5.34 -12.44
CA VAL A 36 7.97 4.81 -11.68
C VAL A 36 7.82 3.28 -11.62
N THR A 37 8.87 2.53 -11.99
CA THR A 37 8.88 1.06 -11.93
C THR A 37 9.95 0.57 -10.97
N LEU A 38 9.56 -0.26 -9.99
CA LEU A 38 10.46 -0.88 -9.02
C LEU A 38 10.61 -2.37 -9.35
N LYS A 39 11.66 -2.73 -10.11
CA LYS A 39 11.91 -4.12 -10.52
C LYS A 39 12.76 -4.85 -9.49
N THR A 40 12.13 -5.32 -8.43
CA THR A 40 12.75 -6.03 -7.31
C THR A 40 11.78 -7.07 -6.74
N PRO A 41 12.25 -8.18 -6.13
CA PRO A 41 11.37 -9.11 -5.43
C PRO A 41 10.62 -8.49 -4.24
N VAL A 42 11.21 -7.47 -3.58
CA VAL A 42 10.64 -6.84 -2.38
C VAL A 42 10.79 -5.33 -2.44
N VAL A 43 9.68 -4.63 -2.13
CA VAL A 43 9.65 -3.20 -1.81
C VAL A 43 9.13 -3.08 -0.38
N GLU A 44 9.91 -2.48 0.51
CA GLU A 44 9.56 -2.35 1.92
C GLU A 44 9.42 -0.87 2.30
N CYS A 45 8.25 -0.50 2.84
CA CYS A 45 8.04 0.78 3.52
C CYS A 45 8.00 0.49 5.02
N THR A 46 8.98 1.01 5.76
CA THR A 46 9.14 0.67 7.19
C THR A 46 8.06 1.24 8.09
N GLN A 47 7.32 2.26 7.63
CA GLN A 47 6.29 2.97 8.38
C GLN A 47 4.99 3.07 7.55
N HIS A 48 4.55 4.28 7.19
CA HIS A 48 3.28 4.49 6.50
C HIS A 48 3.44 4.56 4.97
N LEU A 49 2.61 3.81 4.25
CA LEU A 49 2.42 3.94 2.81
C LEU A 49 1.10 4.67 2.54
N LYS A 50 1.17 5.84 1.89
CA LYS A 50 0.00 6.59 1.43
C LYS A 50 -0.08 6.50 -0.09
N ALA A 51 -1.21 6.01 -0.59
CA ALA A 51 -1.50 5.91 -2.03
C ALA A 51 -2.92 6.42 -2.31
N ALA A 52 -3.13 7.03 -3.48
CA ALA A 52 -4.45 7.48 -3.90
C ALA A 52 -5.35 6.31 -4.34
N THR A 53 -4.75 5.34 -5.03
CA THR A 53 -5.37 4.06 -5.44
C THR A 53 -4.31 2.95 -5.31
N PHE A 54 -4.74 1.69 -5.28
CA PHE A 54 -3.84 0.55 -5.24
C PHE A 54 -4.41 -0.63 -6.04
N GLU A 55 -3.53 -1.43 -6.63
CA GLU A 55 -3.85 -2.67 -7.33
C GLU A 55 -2.95 -3.79 -6.80
N ILE A 56 -3.54 -4.94 -6.46
CA ILE A 56 -2.82 -6.13 -5.98
C ILE A 56 -3.14 -7.28 -6.92
N THR A 57 -2.15 -7.73 -7.68
CA THR A 57 -2.35 -8.69 -8.78
C THR A 57 -2.21 -10.16 -8.37
N GLN A 58 -1.51 -10.45 -7.26
CA GLN A 58 -1.20 -11.81 -6.80
C GLN A 58 -1.61 -12.08 -5.34
N GLY A 59 -2.54 -11.28 -4.82
CA GLY A 59 -2.99 -11.36 -3.41
C GLY A 59 -1.95 -10.86 -2.41
N GLY A 60 -2.21 -11.11 -1.12
CA GLY A 60 -1.34 -10.68 -0.03
C GLY A 60 -1.95 -10.97 1.34
N LYS A 61 -1.26 -10.50 2.40
CA LYS A 61 -1.72 -10.58 3.80
C LYS A 61 -1.84 -9.18 4.38
N MET A 62 -2.95 -8.90 5.07
CA MET A 62 -3.14 -7.70 5.88
C MET A 62 -3.18 -8.10 7.36
N THR A 63 -2.66 -7.27 8.26
CA THR A 63 -2.69 -7.51 9.72
C THR A 63 -2.81 -6.18 10.44
N GLY A 64 -3.60 -6.15 11.52
CA GLY A 64 -4.02 -4.92 12.20
C GLY A 64 -5.42 -4.50 11.80
N SER A 65 -5.92 -3.43 12.42
CA SER A 65 -7.21 -2.83 12.09
C SER A 65 -7.14 -2.14 10.72
N VAL A 66 -8.16 -2.36 9.89
CA VAL A 66 -8.32 -1.71 8.60
C VAL A 66 -9.67 -1.01 8.58
N GLU A 67 -9.65 0.31 8.48
CA GLU A 67 -10.85 1.13 8.35
C GLU A 67 -11.07 1.48 6.87
N HIS A 68 -12.24 1.14 6.35
CA HIS A 68 -12.68 1.49 5.01
C HIS A 68 -13.93 2.37 5.09
N SER A 69 -13.91 3.50 4.40
CA SER A 69 -15.03 4.44 4.32
C SER A 69 -14.96 5.24 3.01
N GLY A 70 -16.02 5.97 2.67
CA GLY A 70 -16.05 6.82 1.47
C GLY A 70 -16.17 6.06 0.15
N GLY A 71 -16.65 4.82 0.16
CA GLY A 71 -16.84 3.97 -1.01
C GLY A 71 -17.41 2.60 -0.66
N SER A 72 -17.37 1.66 -1.59
CA SER A 72 -17.78 0.25 -1.39
C SER A 72 -16.56 -0.66 -1.36
N PHE A 73 -16.51 -1.58 -0.39
CA PHE A 73 -15.52 -2.66 -0.39
C PHE A 73 -16.19 -3.95 -0.84
N THR A 74 -15.91 -4.36 -2.08
CA THR A 74 -16.49 -5.55 -2.70
C THR A 74 -15.50 -6.69 -2.84
N SER A 75 -15.91 -7.90 -2.50
CA SER A 75 -15.18 -9.14 -2.78
C SER A 75 -16.04 -10.06 -3.62
N ASN A 76 -15.59 -10.41 -4.84
CA ASN A 76 -16.34 -11.23 -5.81
C ASN A 76 -17.78 -10.73 -6.05
N GLY A 77 -17.97 -9.41 -6.10
CA GLY A 77 -19.29 -8.78 -6.31
C GLY A 77 -20.16 -8.62 -5.06
N VAL A 78 -19.71 -9.06 -3.89
CA VAL A 78 -20.41 -8.87 -2.60
C VAL A 78 -19.82 -7.67 -1.86
N GLN A 79 -20.64 -6.64 -1.61
CA GLN A 79 -20.25 -5.46 -0.84
C GLN A 79 -20.32 -5.76 0.67
N VAL A 80 -19.22 -5.58 1.40
CA VAL A 80 -19.12 -6.00 2.81
C VAL A 80 -20.12 -5.25 3.72
N ASP A 81 -20.26 -3.94 3.54
CA ASP A 81 -21.10 -3.08 4.37
C ASP A 81 -22.58 -3.12 3.96
N ASN A 82 -22.91 -3.58 2.75
CA ASN A 82 -24.28 -3.61 2.25
C ASN A 82 -24.55 -4.91 1.46
N HIS A 83 -24.45 -6.05 2.14
CA HIS A 83 -24.86 -7.35 1.60
C HIS A 83 -26.14 -7.86 2.24
N GLY A 84 -26.76 -8.83 1.58
CA GLY A 84 -27.92 -9.55 2.10
C GLY A 84 -27.81 -11.04 1.81
N HIS A 85 -28.71 -11.82 2.40
CA HIS A 85 -28.76 -13.27 2.25
C HIS A 85 -30.13 -13.71 1.74
N GLY A 86 -30.16 -14.46 0.63
CA GLY A 86 -31.36 -15.12 0.13
C GLY A 86 -31.54 -16.53 0.69
N GLY A 87 -32.72 -17.13 0.50
CA GLY A 87 -32.97 -18.54 0.85
C GLY A 87 -33.24 -18.83 2.33
N VAL A 88 -33.25 -17.79 3.17
CA VAL A 88 -33.68 -17.86 4.58
C VAL A 88 -35.02 -17.14 4.76
N LYS A 89 -35.89 -17.64 5.65
CA LYS A 89 -37.12 -16.89 6.01
C LYS A 89 -36.69 -15.59 6.71
N PRO A 90 -37.02 -14.41 6.16
CA PRO A 90 -36.66 -13.17 6.82
C PRO A 90 -37.39 -13.05 8.14
N GLY A 91 -36.66 -12.73 9.21
CA GLY A 91 -37.26 -12.24 10.44
C GLY A 91 -37.75 -10.80 10.26
N ASP A 92 -38.65 -10.38 11.13
CA ASP A 92 -39.06 -8.97 11.30
C ASP A 92 -37.95 -8.10 11.93
N SER A 93 -36.96 -8.73 12.53
CA SER A 93 -35.85 -8.09 13.25
C SER A 93 -34.58 -8.09 12.42
N TRP A 94 -33.89 -6.95 12.41
CA TRP A 94 -32.51 -6.84 11.91
C TRP A 94 -31.54 -7.22 13.02
N THR A 95 -30.41 -7.84 12.66
CA THR A 95 -29.28 -7.98 13.59
C THR A 95 -28.85 -6.59 14.03
N GLN A 96 -28.75 -6.34 15.34
CA GLN A 96 -28.16 -5.09 15.84
C GLN A 96 -26.69 -5.03 15.39
N GLY A 97 -26.38 -4.14 14.44
CA GLY A 97 -25.08 -4.09 13.77
C GLY A 97 -25.22 -3.79 12.27
N THR A 98 -24.08 -3.77 11.58
CA THR A 98 -23.87 -3.10 10.30
C THR A 98 -24.82 -3.53 9.18
N ARG A 99 -25.67 -2.57 8.81
CA ARG A 99 -25.73 -2.02 7.45
C ARG A 99 -24.66 -0.95 7.29
#